data_AF-A0A6V8JYT5-F1
#
_entry.id   AF-A0A6V8JYT5-F1
#
_cell.length_a   1.000
_cell.length_b   1.000
_cell.length_c   1.000
_cell.angle_alpha   90.00
_cell.angle_beta   90.00
_cell.angle_gamma   90.00
#
_symmetry.space_group_name_H-M   'P 1'
#
loop_
_entity.id
_entity.type
_entity.pdbx_description
1 polymer ?
#
loop_
_entity_poly.entity_id
_entity_poly.type
_entity_poly.pdbx_seq_one_letter_code
_entity_poly.pdbx_strand_id
1 'polypeptide(L)'
;MQPTQNLVTDPVISPADTLRGAGLYLIRHGWHQGDMFDQADPEVAFPPACGLGAIRMALVGTAEIGADTWSPQTVEAFAAAVMAWAEHLFTCYGEPDPAAVPLGRATAWHDEAATAEMSWPEQIVVDWNDAYDRNAGQVIAALNGAADEWFRKHRTCWCECGEDDDPPSCDQEGHTHPHSCQHCATDHSHLCRSWRGWAVPDECWPGLEAGAAARCRGRDRR
;
A
#
# COMPACT_ATOMS: atom_id res chain seq x y z
N MET A 1 9.52 -13.07 -44.15
CA MET A 1 8.78 -12.77 -42.90
C MET A 1 9.81 -12.40 -41.85
N GLN A 2 9.81 -11.16 -41.36
CA GLN A 2 10.61 -10.77 -40.20
C GLN A 2 9.81 -11.09 -38.94
N PRO A 3 10.39 -11.72 -37.91
CA PRO A 3 9.72 -11.89 -36.63
C PRO A 3 9.67 -10.52 -35.94
N THR A 4 8.46 -9.99 -35.75
CA THR A 4 8.21 -8.86 -34.87
C THR A 4 8.26 -9.37 -33.43
N GLN A 5 9.35 -9.06 -32.72
CA GLN A 5 9.39 -9.24 -31.27
C GLN A 5 8.53 -8.12 -30.67
N ASN A 6 7.36 -8.48 -30.14
CA ASN A 6 6.63 -7.60 -29.24
C ASN A 6 7.50 -7.43 -27.99
N LEU A 7 7.92 -6.20 -27.71
CA LEU A 7 8.59 -5.89 -26.46
C LEU A 7 7.61 -6.23 -25.34
N VAL A 8 7.98 -7.20 -24.50
CA VAL A 8 7.27 -7.44 -23.26
C VAL A 8 7.56 -6.23 -22.40
N THR A 9 6.59 -5.33 -22.26
CA THR A 9 6.68 -4.26 -21.29
C THR A 9 6.62 -4.90 -19.92
N ASP A 10 7.62 -4.63 -19.09
CA ASP A 10 7.59 -5.08 -17.70
C ASP A 10 6.29 -4.56 -17.05
N PRO A 11 5.57 -5.42 -16.31
CA PRO A 11 4.31 -5.02 -15.71
C PRO A 11 4.57 -3.84 -14.76
N VAL A 12 3.83 -2.75 -14.98
CA VAL A 12 3.86 -1.58 -14.09
C VAL A 12 3.31 -2.02 -12.73
N ILE A 13 4.16 -1.99 -11.71
CA ILE A 13 3.76 -2.33 -10.33
C ILE A 13 2.95 -1.17 -9.77
N SER A 14 1.68 -1.43 -9.41
CA SER A 14 0.83 -0.39 -8.82
C SER A 14 1.16 -0.18 -7.33
N PRO A 15 0.86 1.00 -6.76
CA PRO A 15 0.91 1.22 -5.31
C PRO A 15 0.14 0.16 -4.52
N ALA A 16 -1.04 -0.26 -4.99
CA ALA A 16 -1.81 -1.31 -4.32
C ALA A 16 -1.09 -2.67 -4.31
N ASP A 17 -0.43 -3.05 -5.40
CA ASP A 17 0.35 -4.30 -5.44
C ASP A 17 1.54 -4.24 -4.50
N THR A 18 2.26 -3.11 -4.48
CA THR A 18 3.37 -2.86 -3.56
C THR A 18 2.92 -2.96 -2.09
N LEU A 19 1.81 -2.33 -1.73
CA LEU A 19 1.29 -2.32 -0.36
C LEU A 19 0.83 -3.72 0.08
N ARG A 20 0.20 -4.51 -0.80
CA ARG A 20 -0.13 -5.92 -0.53
C ARG A 20 1.13 -6.77 -0.37
N GLY A 21 2.12 -6.55 -1.23
CA GLY A 21 3.43 -7.20 -1.14
C GLY A 21 4.12 -6.91 0.20
N ALA A 22 4.06 -5.65 0.67
CA ALA A 22 4.59 -5.23 1.95
C ALA A 22 3.86 -5.93 3.13
N GLY A 23 2.52 -5.98 3.09
CA GLY A 23 1.74 -6.71 4.09
C GLY A 23 2.12 -8.19 4.15
N LEU A 24 2.29 -8.83 2.98
CA LEU A 24 2.73 -10.22 2.87
C LEU A 24 4.16 -10.42 3.40
N TYR A 25 5.06 -9.48 3.17
CA TYR A 25 6.42 -9.50 3.71
C TYR A 25 6.39 -9.54 5.23
N LEU A 26 5.64 -8.63 5.87
CA LEU A 26 5.54 -8.56 7.33
C LEU A 26 4.94 -9.84 7.95
N ILE A 27 3.98 -10.48 7.27
CA ILE A 27 3.42 -11.77 7.69
C ILE A 27 4.50 -12.87 7.71
N ARG A 28 5.41 -12.88 6.73
CA ARG A 28 6.42 -13.93 6.55
C ARG A 28 7.68 -13.72 7.39
N HIS A 29 8.14 -12.48 7.50
CA HIS A 29 9.46 -12.14 8.04
C HIS A 29 9.40 -11.38 9.37
N GLY A 30 8.19 -11.02 9.81
CA GLY A 30 7.98 -10.30 11.05
C GLY A 30 8.03 -8.79 10.87
N TRP A 31 7.53 -8.11 11.90
CA TRP A 31 7.46 -6.66 12.00
C TRP A 31 8.25 -6.16 13.19
N HIS A 32 8.90 -5.00 13.06
CA HIS A 32 9.49 -4.27 14.17
C HIS A 32 9.28 -2.74 14.04
N GLN A 33 9.55 -2.02 15.12
CA GLN A 33 9.52 -0.56 15.17
C GLN A 33 10.91 0.05 14.94
N GLY A 34 10.95 1.31 14.53
CA GLY A 34 12.17 2.10 14.41
C GLY A 34 12.74 2.11 13.00
N ASP A 35 13.91 1.50 12.81
CA ASP A 35 14.61 1.51 11.53
C ASP A 35 13.90 0.65 10.47
N MET A 36 14.32 0.73 9.20
CA MET A 36 13.66 -0.03 8.13
C MET A 36 13.77 -1.54 8.31
N PHE A 37 14.90 -2.01 8.83
CA PHE A 37 15.20 -3.43 9.03
C PHE A 37 15.84 -3.63 10.40
N ASP A 38 15.52 -4.75 11.03
CA ASP A 38 16.23 -5.20 12.22
C ASP A 38 17.62 -5.71 11.80
N GLN A 39 18.65 -4.92 12.10
CA GLN A 39 20.05 -5.23 11.76
C GLN A 39 20.76 -6.08 12.82
N ALA A 40 20.02 -6.74 13.73
CA ALA A 40 20.60 -7.59 14.76
C ALA A 40 21.49 -8.71 14.20
N ASP A 41 21.17 -9.24 13.02
CA ASP A 41 21.95 -10.25 12.31
C ASP A 41 22.14 -9.88 10.83
N PRO A 42 23.35 -9.51 10.39
CA PRO A 42 23.62 -9.11 9.01
C PRO A 42 23.55 -10.27 8.00
N GLU A 43 23.52 -11.53 8.45
CA GLU A 43 23.44 -12.70 7.57
C GLU A 43 21.99 -13.06 7.20
N VAL A 44 21.00 -12.44 7.85
CA VAL A 44 19.58 -12.69 7.56
C VAL A 44 19.17 -11.92 6.31
N ALA A 45 19.01 -12.65 5.19
CA ALA A 45 18.61 -12.07 3.91
C ALA A 45 17.22 -11.38 3.92
N PHE A 46 16.33 -11.82 4.81
CA PHE A 46 14.96 -11.31 4.95
C PHE A 46 14.67 -10.96 6.42
N PRO A 47 15.27 -9.88 6.95
CA PRO A 47 15.11 -9.51 8.34
C PRO A 47 13.69 -8.99 8.59
N PRO A 48 13.20 -9.03 9.85
CA PRO A 48 12.02 -8.27 10.23
C PRO A 48 12.15 -6.82 9.76
N ALA A 49 11.04 -6.21 9.34
CA ALA A 49 11.03 -4.84 8.85
C ALA A 49 9.96 -3.97 9.53
N CYS A 50 10.16 -2.65 9.50
CA CYS A 50 9.06 -1.72 9.71
C CYS A 50 8.19 -1.63 8.44
N GLY A 51 7.12 -0.84 8.48
CA GLY A 51 6.26 -0.65 7.31
C GLY A 51 6.99 -0.14 6.06
N LEU A 52 7.87 0.86 6.19
CA LEU A 52 8.67 1.37 5.06
C LEU A 52 9.67 0.34 4.54
N GLY A 53 10.32 -0.41 5.43
CA GLY A 53 11.20 -1.50 5.05
C GLY A 53 10.47 -2.60 4.28
N ALA A 54 9.24 -2.92 4.68
CA ALA A 54 8.41 -3.88 3.95
C ALA A 54 8.00 -3.38 2.56
N ILE A 55 7.66 -2.09 2.40
CA ILE A 55 7.40 -1.48 1.07
C ILE A 55 8.65 -1.59 0.19
N ARG A 56 9.81 -1.29 0.76
CA ARG A 56 11.10 -1.45 0.07
C ARG A 56 11.30 -2.90 -0.37
N MET A 57 11.08 -3.88 0.51
CA MET A 57 11.22 -5.30 0.14
C MET A 57 10.25 -5.74 -0.95
N ALA A 58 9.03 -5.21 -0.95
CA ALA A 58 8.06 -5.49 -2.01
C ALA A 58 8.50 -4.97 -3.40
N LEU A 59 9.25 -3.86 -3.45
CA LEU A 59 9.72 -3.25 -4.70
C LEU A 59 11.05 -3.84 -5.19
N VAL A 60 12.03 -3.98 -4.31
CA VAL A 60 13.42 -4.31 -4.70
C VAL A 60 13.88 -5.69 -4.26
N GLY A 61 13.19 -6.34 -3.32
CA GLY A 61 13.53 -7.68 -2.85
C GLY A 61 14.84 -7.79 -2.06
N THR A 62 15.43 -6.69 -1.60
CA THR A 62 16.69 -6.68 -0.83
C THR A 62 16.66 -5.69 0.35
N ALA A 63 17.26 -6.08 1.48
CA ALA A 63 17.42 -5.27 2.68
C ALA A 63 18.69 -4.38 2.66
N GLU A 64 19.54 -4.52 1.65
CA GLU A 64 20.82 -3.79 1.55
C GLU A 64 20.64 -2.30 1.28
N ILE A 65 20.96 -1.42 2.24
CA ILE A 65 20.85 0.04 2.07
C ILE A 65 22.11 0.58 1.37
N GLY A 66 22.03 0.84 0.06
CA GLY A 66 23.12 1.44 -0.72
C GLY A 66 22.61 2.47 -1.74
N ALA A 67 23.25 3.65 -1.80
CA ALA A 67 22.79 4.84 -2.52
C ALA A 67 22.60 4.68 -4.04
N ASP A 68 23.19 3.64 -4.65
CA ASP A 68 23.23 3.47 -6.11
C ASP A 68 22.19 2.46 -6.64
N THR A 69 21.31 1.94 -5.77
CA THR A 69 20.50 0.76 -6.10
C THR A 69 19.11 1.05 -6.66
N TRP A 70 18.63 2.30 -6.62
CA TRP A 70 17.25 2.61 -7.03
C TRP A 70 17.24 3.30 -8.39
N SER A 71 16.51 2.70 -9.32
CA SER A 71 16.13 3.41 -10.54
C SER A 71 15.16 4.55 -10.21
N PRO A 72 15.06 5.60 -11.05
CA PRO A 72 14.05 6.64 -10.88
C PRO A 72 12.63 6.06 -10.76
N GLN A 73 12.32 4.99 -11.50
CA GLN A 73 11.03 4.32 -11.45
C GLN A 73 10.78 3.67 -10.08
N THR A 74 11.80 3.08 -9.45
CA THR A 74 11.68 2.52 -8.10
C THR A 74 11.44 3.62 -7.07
N VAL A 75 12.11 4.77 -7.19
CA VAL A 75 11.88 5.93 -6.31
C VAL A 75 10.43 6.41 -6.45
N GLU A 76 9.93 6.56 -7.67
CA GLU A 76 8.55 6.97 -7.94
C GLU A 76 7.53 5.96 -7.40
N ALA A 77 7.76 4.65 -7.61
CA ALA A 77 6.89 3.59 -7.11
C ALA A 77 6.88 3.53 -5.57
N PHE A 78 8.02 3.74 -4.93
CA PHE A 78 8.14 3.83 -3.47
C PHE A 78 7.35 5.03 -2.94
N ALA A 79 7.59 6.22 -3.49
CA ALA A 79 6.90 7.44 -3.09
C ALA A 79 5.38 7.32 -3.29
N ALA A 80 4.92 6.71 -4.40
CA ALA A 80 3.50 6.50 -4.66
C ALA A 80 2.85 5.53 -3.67
N ALA A 81 3.55 4.45 -3.29
CA ALA A 81 3.08 3.51 -2.26
C ALA A 81 3.01 4.16 -0.87
N VAL A 82 4.05 4.89 -0.48
CA VAL A 82 4.08 5.63 0.80
C VAL A 82 2.97 6.68 0.83
N MET A 83 2.76 7.40 -0.27
CA MET A 83 1.71 8.42 -0.35
C MET A 83 0.32 7.81 -0.21
N ALA A 84 0.04 6.71 -0.91
CA ALA A 84 -1.23 6.00 -0.78
C ALA A 84 -1.47 5.50 0.65
N TRP A 85 -0.42 5.03 1.34
CA TRP A 85 -0.53 4.61 2.72
C TRP A 85 -0.76 5.78 3.67
N ALA A 86 0.01 6.87 3.55
CA ALA A 86 -0.17 8.07 4.36
C ALA A 86 -1.57 8.68 4.19
N GLU A 87 -2.11 8.72 2.97
CA GLU A 87 -3.49 9.18 2.71
C GLU A 87 -4.52 8.30 3.44
N HIS A 88 -4.33 6.96 3.40
CA HIS A 88 -5.18 6.03 4.12
C HIS A 88 -5.09 6.23 5.63
N LEU A 89 -3.88 6.42 6.16
CA LEU A 89 -3.66 6.67 7.58
C LEU A 89 -4.38 7.93 8.05
N PHE A 90 -4.22 9.03 7.30
CA PHE A 90 -4.89 10.29 7.58
C PHE A 90 -6.42 10.14 7.55
N THR A 91 -6.95 9.43 6.56
CA THR A 91 -8.40 9.23 6.37
C THR A 91 -9.02 8.36 7.45
N CYS A 92 -8.39 7.24 7.81
CA CYS A 92 -8.96 6.24 8.71
C CYS A 92 -8.57 6.40 10.17
N TYR A 93 -7.43 7.02 10.47
CA TYR A 93 -6.88 7.13 11.82
C TYR A 93 -6.75 8.58 12.30
N GLY A 94 -6.92 9.57 11.41
CA GLY A 94 -6.83 10.98 11.72
C GLY A 94 -5.41 11.53 11.64
N GLU A 95 -5.24 12.79 12.03
CA GLU A 95 -3.92 13.40 12.15
C GLU A 95 -3.10 12.68 13.24
N PRO A 96 -1.79 12.46 13.03
CA PRO A 96 -0.92 11.95 14.07
C PRO A 96 -1.01 12.86 15.29
N ASP A 97 -1.17 12.29 16.49
CA ASP A 97 -1.10 13.07 17.73
C ASP A 97 0.33 13.60 17.88
N PRO A 98 0.56 14.92 17.83
CA PRO A 98 1.90 15.48 17.98
C PRO A 98 2.54 15.14 19.33
N ALA A 99 1.74 14.79 20.34
CA ALA A 99 2.22 14.37 21.66
C ALA A 99 2.60 12.88 21.73
N ALA A 100 2.21 12.06 20.75
CA ALA A 100 2.52 10.63 20.71
C ALA A 100 3.88 10.33 20.06
N VAL A 101 4.51 11.32 19.43
CA VAL A 101 5.87 11.18 18.88
C VAL A 101 6.84 10.98 20.05
N PRO A 102 7.62 9.87 20.09
CA PRO A 102 8.56 9.64 21.16
C PRO A 102 9.52 10.84 21.29
N LEU A 103 9.48 11.47 22.46
CA LEU A 103 10.37 12.55 22.89
C LEU A 103 11.83 12.05 22.81
N GLY A 104 12.45 12.16 21.64
CA GLY A 104 13.80 11.66 21.39
C GLY A 104 14.23 11.63 19.91
N ARG A 105 13.28 11.57 18.95
CA ARG A 105 13.61 11.58 17.50
C ARG A 105 13.36 12.94 16.80
N ALA A 106 12.64 13.84 17.45
CA ALA A 106 12.04 15.02 16.80
C ALA A 106 12.97 16.25 16.60
N THR A 107 14.26 16.24 16.98
CA THR A 107 15.04 17.50 17.00
C THR A 107 16.43 17.46 16.39
N ALA A 108 16.88 16.35 15.77
CA ALA A 108 18.25 16.29 15.21
C ALA A 108 18.34 16.57 13.70
N TRP A 109 17.24 16.49 12.94
CA TRP A 109 17.24 16.63 11.48
C TRP A 109 16.44 17.83 10.95
N HIS A 110 15.87 18.62 11.85
CA HIS A 110 15.11 19.82 11.50
C HIS A 110 15.77 21.05 12.13
N ASP A 111 16.84 21.53 11.52
CA ASP A 111 17.29 22.90 11.73
C ASP A 111 16.17 23.88 11.35
N GLU A 112 16.06 24.97 12.11
CA GLU A 112 14.94 25.91 12.28
C GLU A 112 14.46 26.68 11.01
N ALA A 113 14.85 26.26 9.81
CA ALA A 113 14.37 26.85 8.55
C ALA A 113 13.15 26.13 7.95
N ALA A 114 12.72 24.98 8.50
CA ALA A 114 11.52 24.27 8.06
C ALA A 114 10.24 24.92 8.63
N THR A 115 9.89 26.07 8.07
CA THR A 115 8.63 26.76 8.31
C THR A 115 7.44 25.90 7.91
N ALA A 116 6.58 25.52 8.85
CA ALA A 116 5.12 25.34 8.74
C ALA A 116 4.49 24.52 7.58
N GLU A 117 5.25 23.82 6.73
CA GLU A 117 4.72 23.09 5.57
C GLU A 117 4.80 21.59 5.76
N MET A 118 3.63 20.97 5.89
CA MET A 118 3.29 19.61 5.43
C MET A 118 4.20 18.47 5.93
N SER A 119 3.71 17.71 6.91
CA SER A 119 4.29 16.42 7.30
C SER A 119 4.50 15.55 6.05
N TRP A 120 5.75 15.24 5.74
CA TRP A 120 6.10 14.39 4.60
C TRP A 120 5.41 13.03 4.74
N PRO A 121 4.87 12.44 3.66
CA PRO A 121 4.19 11.14 3.70
C PRO A 121 4.96 10.05 4.46
N GLU A 122 6.27 10.03 4.31
CA GLU A 122 7.19 9.14 5.02
C GLU A 122 7.12 9.36 6.53
N GLN A 123 7.10 10.62 6.98
CA GLN A 123 7.04 10.96 8.40
C GLN A 123 5.72 10.53 9.03
N ILE A 124 4.58 10.76 8.34
CA ILE A 124 3.26 10.28 8.78
C ILE A 124 3.29 8.76 8.98
N VAL A 125 3.86 8.03 8.03
CA VAL A 125 3.98 6.57 8.09
C VAL A 125 4.90 6.12 9.22
N VAL A 126 6.06 6.76 9.39
CA VAL A 126 7.03 6.44 10.45
C VAL A 126 6.41 6.68 11.82
N ASP A 127 5.83 7.86 12.06
CA ASP A 127 5.23 8.21 13.35
C ASP A 127 4.08 7.27 13.72
N TRP A 128 3.24 6.93 12.75
CA TRP A 128 2.13 6.00 12.98
C TRP A 128 2.58 4.56 13.19
N ASN A 129 3.64 4.11 12.48
CA ASN A 129 4.24 2.78 12.65
C ASN A 129 4.96 2.65 14.00
N ASP A 130 5.64 3.71 14.43
CA ASP A 130 6.48 3.71 15.64
C ASP A 130 5.71 4.12 16.90
N ALA A 131 4.40 4.37 16.80
CA ALA A 131 3.53 4.57 17.95
C ALA A 131 3.66 3.39 18.93
N TYR A 132 3.83 3.67 20.22
CA TYR A 132 4.15 2.65 21.23
C TYR A 132 3.13 1.52 21.35
N ASP A 133 1.85 1.79 21.06
CA ASP A 133 0.76 0.82 21.09
C ASP A 133 0.54 0.10 19.75
N ARG A 134 1.41 0.37 18.75
CA ARG A 134 1.34 -0.27 17.44
C ARG A 134 1.79 -1.73 17.52
N ASN A 135 1.15 -2.57 16.72
CA ASN A 135 1.55 -3.96 16.52
C ASN A 135 1.47 -4.36 15.04
N ALA A 136 2.11 -5.48 14.71
CA ALA A 136 2.20 -6.03 13.36
C ALA A 136 0.82 -6.13 12.67
N GLY A 137 -0.20 -6.64 13.37
CA GLY A 137 -1.53 -6.85 12.80
C GLY A 137 -2.20 -5.54 12.38
N GLN A 138 -1.99 -4.46 13.14
CA GLN A 138 -2.49 -3.13 12.76
C GLN A 138 -1.77 -2.57 11.54
N VAL A 139 -0.44 -2.72 11.47
CA VAL A 139 0.36 -2.25 10.32
C VAL A 139 -0.03 -3.00 9.05
N ILE A 140 -0.13 -4.33 9.13
CA ILE A 140 -0.59 -5.18 8.01
C ILE A 140 -2.00 -4.80 7.57
N ALA A 141 -2.92 -4.57 8.52
CA ALA A 141 -4.29 -4.16 8.20
C ALA A 141 -4.33 -2.79 7.52
N ALA A 142 -3.50 -1.83 7.95
CA ALA A 142 -3.42 -0.50 7.33
C ALA A 142 -2.82 -0.54 5.93
N LEU A 143 -1.79 -1.37 5.69
CA LEU A 143 -1.22 -1.58 4.34
C LEU A 143 -2.27 -2.16 3.38
N ASN A 144 -3.00 -3.19 3.81
CA ASN A 144 -4.05 -3.79 2.99
C ASN A 144 -5.24 -2.85 2.77
N GLY A 145 -5.63 -2.10 3.81
CA GLY A 145 -6.67 -1.07 3.70
C GLY A 145 -6.31 0.03 2.71
N ALA A 146 -5.06 0.49 2.74
CA ALA A 146 -4.53 1.47 1.78
C ALA A 146 -4.51 0.91 0.35
N ALA A 147 -4.11 -0.35 0.17
CA ALA A 147 -4.13 -1.00 -1.13
C ALA A 147 -5.55 -1.10 -1.71
N ASP A 148 -6.53 -1.50 -0.89
CA ASP A 148 -7.93 -1.58 -1.30
C ASP A 148 -8.51 -0.21 -1.62
N GLU A 149 -8.17 0.81 -0.83
CA GLU A 149 -8.59 2.19 -1.08
C GLU A 149 -8.00 2.75 -2.37
N TRP A 150 -6.70 2.53 -2.61
CA TRP A 150 -6.04 2.93 -3.84
C TRP A 150 -6.70 2.26 -5.04
N PHE A 151 -6.91 0.94 -4.97
CA PHE A 151 -7.57 0.19 -6.05
C PHE A 151 -8.98 0.71 -6.31
N ARG A 152 -9.76 0.99 -5.25
CA ARG A 152 -11.11 1.57 -5.37
C ARG A 152 -11.09 2.93 -6.08
N LYS A 153 -10.11 3.79 -5.79
CA LYS A 153 -9.97 5.13 -6.40
C LYS A 153 -9.46 5.09 -7.84
N HIS A 154 -8.65 4.08 -8.19
CA HIS A 154 -7.96 3.98 -9.48
C HIS A 154 -8.48 2.85 -10.36
N ARG A 155 -9.56 2.18 -9.96
CA ARG A 155 -10.30 1.30 -10.85
C ARG A 155 -10.77 2.12 -12.04
N THR A 156 -10.08 1.95 -13.15
CA THR A 156 -10.64 2.28 -14.44
C THR A 156 -11.85 1.36 -14.58
N CYS A 157 -13.05 1.92 -14.73
CA CYS A 157 -14.19 1.13 -15.19
C CYS A 157 -13.85 0.67 -16.60
N TRP A 158 -13.16 -0.45 -16.72
CA TRP A 158 -13.14 -1.25 -17.94
C TRP A 158 -14.53 -1.86 -18.05
N CYS A 159 -15.48 -1.03 -18.48
CA CYS A 159 -16.56 -1.57 -19.26
C CYS A 159 -15.90 -2.01 -20.56
N GLU A 160 -15.59 -3.30 -20.69
CA GLU A 160 -15.48 -3.93 -21.99
C GLU A 160 -16.85 -3.78 -22.66
N CYS A 161 -17.10 -2.61 -23.23
CA CYS A 161 -18.03 -2.49 -24.34
C CYS A 161 -17.37 -3.33 -25.42
N GLY A 162 -17.85 -4.55 -25.64
CA GLY A 162 -17.33 -5.42 -26.68
C GLY A 162 -17.20 -4.65 -27.99
N GLU A 163 -16.19 -4.98 -28.79
CA GLU A 163 -15.94 -4.44 -30.12
C GLU A 163 -17.06 -4.75 -31.14
N ASP A 164 -18.26 -5.09 -30.68
CA ASP A 164 -19.45 -5.08 -31.52
C ASP A 164 -19.79 -3.62 -31.81
N ASP A 165 -19.68 -3.21 -33.08
CA ASP A 165 -19.80 -1.87 -33.67
C ASP A 165 -21.07 -1.05 -33.32
N ASP A 166 -21.88 -1.46 -32.34
CA ASP A 166 -22.96 -0.66 -31.79
C ASP A 166 -22.48 0.04 -30.50
N PRO A 167 -22.20 1.36 -30.53
CA PRO A 167 -21.90 2.09 -29.31
C PRO A 167 -23.11 1.93 -28.38
N PRO A 168 -22.94 1.37 -27.16
CA PRO A 168 -24.01 1.46 -26.18
C PRO A 168 -24.30 2.95 -26.01
N SER A 169 -25.54 3.34 -26.27
CA SER A 169 -25.99 4.71 -26.03
C SER A 169 -25.89 4.97 -24.54
N CYS A 170 -24.73 5.47 -24.12
CA CYS A 170 -24.62 6.28 -22.93
C CYS A 170 -25.43 7.53 -23.28
N ASP A 171 -26.72 7.51 -22.94
CA ASP A 171 -27.62 8.62 -23.19
C ASP A 171 -26.93 9.90 -22.70
N GLN A 172 -26.75 10.87 -23.61
CA GLN A 172 -26.14 12.18 -23.33
C GLN A 172 -26.92 12.98 -22.28
N GLU A 173 -28.06 12.48 -21.80
CA GLU A 173 -28.92 13.09 -20.81
C GLU A 173 -28.54 12.69 -19.38
N GLY A 174 -27.30 12.95 -18.93
CA GLY A 174 -26.95 13.22 -17.52
C GLY A 174 -27.56 12.38 -16.37
N HIS A 175 -28.09 11.18 -16.64
CA HIS A 175 -28.85 10.37 -15.70
C HIS A 175 -28.07 9.08 -15.48
N THR A 176 -27.27 9.08 -14.42
CA THR A 176 -26.69 7.86 -13.89
C THR A 176 -27.81 6.96 -13.38
N HIS A 177 -28.25 5.99 -14.20
CA HIS A 177 -29.08 4.90 -13.70
C HIS A 177 -28.25 4.04 -12.74
N PRO A 178 -28.60 3.94 -11.44
CA PRO A 178 -27.74 3.32 -10.44
C PRO A 178 -27.72 1.77 -10.45
N HIS A 179 -28.17 1.12 -11.54
CA HIS A 179 -28.46 -0.33 -11.49
C HIS A 179 -27.95 -1.21 -12.65
N SER A 180 -27.30 -0.69 -13.70
CA SER A 180 -26.98 -1.55 -14.87
C SER A 180 -25.60 -2.19 -14.89
N CYS A 181 -24.61 -1.73 -14.10
CA CYS A 181 -23.29 -2.37 -14.11
C CYS A 181 -23.19 -3.49 -13.05
N GLN A 182 -24.03 -4.51 -13.19
CA GLN A 182 -24.10 -5.65 -12.27
C GLN A 182 -22.84 -6.54 -12.33
N HIS A 183 -22.01 -6.40 -13.37
CA HIS A 183 -20.73 -7.13 -13.51
C HIS A 183 -19.58 -6.53 -12.69
N CYS A 184 -19.59 -5.22 -12.39
CA CYS A 184 -18.49 -4.58 -11.67
C CYS A 184 -18.50 -4.82 -10.15
N ALA A 185 -19.62 -5.31 -9.59
CA ALA A 185 -19.82 -5.47 -8.15
C ALA A 185 -19.42 -6.87 -7.62
N THR A 186 -19.30 -7.88 -8.48
CA THR A 186 -19.15 -9.29 -8.06
C THR A 186 -17.77 -9.89 -8.26
N ASP A 187 -16.85 -9.24 -8.98
CA ASP A 187 -15.55 -9.83 -9.29
C ASP A 187 -14.45 -9.51 -8.26
N HIS A 188 -14.70 -9.89 -7.00
CA HIS A 188 -13.67 -9.91 -5.95
C HIS A 188 -12.91 -11.26 -5.91
N SER A 189 -13.33 -12.26 -6.69
CA SER A 189 -12.90 -13.65 -6.51
C SER A 189 -11.87 -14.16 -7.55
N HIS A 190 -11.64 -13.44 -8.65
CA HIS A 190 -10.68 -13.87 -9.67
C HIS A 190 -9.24 -13.39 -9.46
N LEU A 191 -9.00 -12.29 -8.74
CA LEU A 191 -7.65 -11.75 -8.49
C LEU A 191 -6.79 -12.58 -7.51
N CYS A 192 -7.37 -13.57 -6.81
CA CYS A 192 -6.61 -14.55 -6.04
C CYS A 192 -5.78 -15.55 -6.89
N ARG A 193 -5.92 -15.57 -8.24
CA ARG A 193 -5.32 -16.63 -9.07
C ARG A 193 -3.94 -16.32 -9.67
N SER A 194 -3.45 -15.08 -9.65
CA SER A 194 -2.17 -14.74 -10.32
C SER A 194 -0.91 -14.94 -9.47
N TRP A 195 -1.01 -15.33 -8.20
CA TRP A 195 0.14 -15.49 -7.30
C TRP A 195 0.55 -16.95 -7.02
N ARG A 196 0.32 -17.88 -7.98
CA ARG A 196 0.71 -19.31 -7.87
C ARG A 196 2.21 -19.61 -7.99
N GLY A 197 3.08 -18.70 -7.54
CA GLY A 197 4.54 -18.91 -7.52
C GLY A 197 5.12 -19.21 -6.13
N TRP A 198 4.37 -18.95 -5.06
CA TRP A 198 4.91 -18.93 -3.70
C TRP A 198 3.95 -19.66 -2.76
N ALA A 199 4.28 -20.92 -2.44
CA ALA A 199 3.46 -21.75 -1.55
C ALA A 199 3.40 -21.12 -0.14
N VAL A 200 2.18 -20.92 0.36
CA VAL A 200 1.91 -20.51 1.76
C VAL A 200 1.37 -21.75 2.48
N PRO A 201 1.83 -22.08 3.71
CA PRO A 201 1.22 -23.13 4.52
C PRO A 201 -0.17 -22.73 5.04
N ASP A 202 -1.10 -23.68 5.07
CA ASP A 202 -2.53 -23.52 5.38
C ASP A 202 -2.90 -23.18 6.84
N GLU A 203 -1.95 -22.79 7.69
CA GLU A 203 -2.21 -22.57 9.12
C GLU A 203 -2.37 -21.08 9.46
N CYS A 204 -3.55 -20.53 9.18
CA CYS A 204 -3.91 -19.15 9.53
C CYS A 204 -4.67 -19.04 10.86
N TRP A 205 -4.04 -18.27 11.74
CA TRP A 205 -4.46 -17.61 12.98
C TRP A 205 -5.96 -17.26 13.13
N PRO A 206 -6.61 -17.58 14.28
CA PRO A 206 -7.91 -17.02 14.63
C PRO A 206 -7.72 -15.67 15.36
N GLY A 207 -8.11 -14.54 14.76
CA GLY A 207 -8.19 -13.30 15.54
C GLY A 207 -8.28 -11.93 14.82
N LEU A 208 -8.22 -11.85 13.48
CA LEU A 208 -8.04 -10.56 12.79
C LEU A 208 -9.31 -9.83 12.34
N GLU A 209 -10.51 -10.40 12.50
CA GLU A 209 -11.68 -9.91 11.73
C GLU A 209 -12.48 -8.73 12.32
N ALA A 210 -12.33 -8.34 13.59
CA ALA A 210 -13.34 -7.45 14.21
C ALA A 210 -12.94 -5.97 14.43
N GLY A 211 -11.65 -5.61 14.42
CA GLY A 211 -11.21 -4.35 15.04
C GLY A 211 -11.02 -3.14 14.12
N ALA A 212 -10.44 -3.34 12.93
CA ALA A 212 -9.97 -2.23 12.09
C ALA A 212 -11.05 -1.67 11.15
N ALA A 213 -11.88 -2.54 10.55
CA ALA A 213 -12.90 -2.13 9.59
C ALA A 213 -14.05 -1.30 10.19
N ALA A 214 -14.22 -1.32 11.52
CA ALA A 214 -15.30 -0.60 12.20
C ALA A 214 -15.01 0.92 12.35
N ARG A 215 -13.74 1.35 12.37
CA ARG A 215 -13.39 2.76 12.64
C ARG A 215 -13.50 3.67 11.41
N CYS A 216 -13.19 3.17 10.21
CA CYS A 216 -13.29 4.01 9.00
C CYS A 216 -14.75 4.35 8.61
N ARG A 217 -15.75 3.55 9.02
CA ARG A 217 -17.17 3.78 8.65
C ARG A 217 -17.87 4.89 9.44
N GLY A 218 -17.21 5.50 10.41
CA GLY A 218 -17.85 6.45 11.35
C GLY A 218 -17.72 7.93 11.00
N ARG A 219 -16.97 8.31 9.95
CA ARG A 219 -16.61 9.72 9.69
C ARG A 219 -17.29 10.36 8.48
N ASP A 220 -18.33 9.74 7.93
CA ASP A 220 -19.20 10.38 6.94
C ASP A 220 -20.30 11.18 7.64
N ARG A 221 -20.27 12.51 7.41
CA ARG A 221 -21.32 13.53 7.66
C ARG A 221 -21.48 14.07 9.09
N ARG A 222 -20.76 15.16 9.37
CA ARG A 222 -21.33 16.38 9.96
C ARG A 222 -20.84 17.59 9.19
#